data_AF-A0A6I6N3D2-F1
#
_entry.id   AF-A0A6I6N3D2-F1
#
_cell.length_a   1.000
_cell.length_b   1.000
_cell.length_c   1.000
_cell.angle_alpha   90.00
_cell.angle_beta   90.00
_cell.angle_gamma   90.00
#
_symmetry.space_group_name_H-M   'P 1'
#
loop_
_entity.id
_entity.type
_entity.pdbx_description
1 polymer ?
#
loop_
_entity_poly.entity_id
_entity_poly.type
_entity_poly.pdbx_seq_one_letter_code
_entity_poly.pdbx_strand_id
1 'polypeptide(L)' 'MSNTLTRAWTPAAPMSVPRWESAFTPLRDGRVLAAGGSVRNGVAAQRLGDDVLTATAEIFTPGF' A
#
# COMPACT_ATOMS: atom_id res chain seq x y z
N MET A 1 -8.77 0.82 -7.46
CA MET A 1 -8.72 -0.40 -8.30
C MET A 1 -9.54 -0.18 -9.56
N SER A 2 -9.19 -0.81 -10.69
CA SER A 2 -9.92 -0.62 -11.94
C SER A 2 -11.19 -1.47 -11.92
N ASN A 3 -12.35 -0.84 -12.13
CA ASN A 3 -13.60 -1.52 -12.45
C ASN A 3 -13.66 -1.74 -13.95
N THR A 4 -13.54 -2.99 -14.38
CA THR A 4 -13.45 -3.38 -15.79
C THR A 4 -14.76 -3.25 -16.55
N LEU A 5 -15.91 -3.19 -15.86
CA LEU A 5 -17.23 -3.03 -16.49
C LEU A 5 -17.52 -1.59 -16.88
N THR A 6 -17.03 -0.63 -16.10
CA THR A 6 -17.30 0.80 -16.30
C THR A 6 -16.06 1.57 -16.81
N ARG A 7 -14.90 0.91 -16.88
CA ARG A 7 -13.57 1.53 -17.06
C ARG A 7 -13.29 2.66 -16.05
N ALA A 8 -14.00 2.66 -14.93
CA ALA A 8 -13.84 3.64 -13.86
C ALA A 8 -12.87 3.14 -12.80
N TRP A 9 -12.24 4.06 -12.08
CA TRP A 9 -11.49 3.73 -10.88
C TRP A 9 -12.44 3.78 -9.68
N THR A 10 -12.49 2.71 -8.91
CA THR A 10 -13.18 2.71 -7.61
C THR A 10 -12.14 2.86 -6.50
N PRO A 11 -12.34 3.78 -5.52
CA PRO A 11 -11.51 3.85 -4.32
C PRO A 11 -11.49 2.51 -3.58
N ALA A 12 -10.30 2.08 -3.16
CA ALA A 12 -10.18 0.98 -2.21
C ALA A 12 -10.32 1.53 -0.78
N ALA A 13 -10.54 0.64 0.19
CA ALA A 13 -10.38 1.00 1.59
C ALA A 13 -8.95 1.56 1.84
N PRO A 14 -8.80 2.59 2.67
CA PRO A 14 -7.49 3.17 2.97
C PRO A 14 -6.60 2.16 3.71
N MET A 15 -5.29 2.33 3.55
CA MET A 15 -4.30 1.58 4.31
C MET A 15 -4.27 2.04 5.76
N SER A 16 -3.99 1.12 6.69
CA SER A 16 -3.79 1.49 8.10
C SER A 16 -2.43 2.15 8.33
N VAL A 17 -1.44 1.82 7.49
CA VAL A 17 -0.11 2.43 7.52
C VAL A 17 0.18 3.04 6.15
N PRO A 18 0.47 4.35 6.05
CA PRO A 18 0.90 4.95 4.80
C PRO A 18 2.26 4.35 4.42
N ARG A 19 2.40 3.89 3.18
CA ARG A 19 3.61 3.24 2.70
C ARG A 19 3.90 3.64 1.25
N TRP A 20 5.16 3.94 0.98
CA TRP A 20 5.76 4.04 -0.35
C TRP A 20 6.70 2.85 -0.57
N GLU A 21 7.01 2.54 -1.83
CA GLU A 21 8.01 1.52 -2.20
C GLU A 21 7.76 0.15 -1.53
N SER A 22 6.49 -0.17 -1.28
CA SER A 22 6.08 -1.41 -0.63
C SER A 22 5.92 -2.54 -1.64
N ALA A 23 6.09 -3.78 -1.16
CA ALA A 23 5.83 -4.96 -1.96
C ALA A 23 4.33 -5.30 -1.92
N PHE A 24 3.75 -5.57 -3.09
CA PHE A 24 2.36 -6.02 -3.21
C PHE A 24 2.31 -7.40 -3.86
N THR A 25 1.70 -8.37 -3.19
CA THR A 25 1.57 -9.75 -3.67
C THR A 25 0.10 -10.17 -3.71
N PRO A 26 -0.45 -10.52 -4.89
CA PRO A 26 -1.78 -11.12 -4.99
C PRO A 26 -1.83 -12.47 -4.27
N LEU A 27 -2.90 -12.70 -3.52
CA LEU A 27 -3.17 -13.96 -2.86
C LEU A 27 -4.20 -14.77 -3.64
N ARG A 28 -4.22 -16.10 -3.40
CA ARG A 28 -5.09 -17.04 -4.13
C ARG A 28 -6.58 -16.78 -3.92
N ASP A 29 -6.96 -16.12 -2.84
CA ASP A 29 -8.33 -15.80 -2.48
C ASP A 29 -8.79 -14.43 -3.00
N GLY A 30 -8.01 -13.78 -3.86
CA GLY A 30 -8.34 -12.48 -4.46
C GLY A 30 -7.99 -11.27 -3.61
N ARG A 31 -7.44 -11.48 -2.40
CA ARG A 31 -6.88 -10.40 -1.58
C ARG A 31 -5.46 -10.04 -2.03
N VAL A 32 -4.93 -8.93 -1.52
CA VAL A 32 -3.55 -8.49 -1.79
C VAL A 32 -2.81 -8.30 -0.47
N LEU A 33 -1.65 -8.93 -0.32
CA LEU A 33 -0.71 -8.65 0.75
C LEU A 33 0.11 -7.41 0.39
N ALA A 34 0.08 -6.40 1.24
CA ALA A 34 1.02 -5.29 1.22
C ALA A 34 2.02 -5.45 2.37
N ALA A 35 3.31 -5.47 2.06
CA ALA A 35 4.35 -5.70 3.06
C ALA A 35 5.45 -4.63 2.98
N GLY A 36 5.85 -4.16 4.16
CA GLY A 36 6.95 -3.22 4.33
C GLY A 36 6.74 -1.88 3.63
N GLY A 37 7.86 -1.26 3.25
CA GLY A 37 7.94 0.03 2.57
C GLY A 37 8.43 1.16 3.48
N SER A 38 8.48 2.35 2.91
CA SER A 38 8.88 3.59 3.59
C SER A 38 7.64 4.36 4.04
N VAL A 39 7.59 4.80 5.29
CA VAL A 39 6.48 5.59 5.86
C VAL A 39 6.79 7.09 5.89
N ARG A 40 8.07 7.46 5.79
CA ARG A 40 8.58 8.83 5.64
C ARG A 40 9.96 8.77 4.97
N ASN A 41 10.28 9.76 4.14
CA ASN A 41 11.55 9.87 3.44
C ASN A 41 12.03 11.32 3.37
N GLY A 42 13.34 11.53 3.13
CA GLY A 42 13.92 12.85 2.89
C GLY A 42 13.60 13.87 4.00
N VAL A 43 13.06 15.03 3.64
CA VAL A 43 12.70 16.10 4.59
C VAL A 43 11.51 15.76 5.49
N ALA A 44 10.72 14.74 5.14
CA ALA A 44 9.62 14.27 5.97
C ALA A 44 10.07 13.29 7.06
N ALA A 45 11.28 12.74 6.95
CA ALA A 45 11.87 11.87 7.96
C ALA A 45 12.41 12.67 9.16
N GLN A 46 12.66 11.97 10.28
CA GLN A 46 13.23 12.61 11.48
C GLN A 46 14.67 13.11 11.26
N ARG A 47 15.36 12.53 10.27
CA ARG A 47 16.71 12.89 9.89
C ARG A 47 16.79 13.01 8.37
N LEU A 48 17.41 14.09 7.90
CA LEU A 48 17.58 14.34 6.48
C LEU A 48 18.43 13.23 5.85
N GLY A 49 17.93 12.67 4.75
CA GLY A 49 18.59 11.60 4.00
C GLY A 49 18.26 10.19 4.47
N ASP A 50 17.45 10.05 5.54
CA ASP A 50 17.00 8.75 6.03
C ASP A 50 15.62 8.39 5.48
N ASP A 51 15.42 7.11 5.20
CA ASP A 51 14.09 6.52 4.98
C ASP A 51 13.62 5.84 6.26
N VAL A 52 12.44 6.24 6.74
CA VAL A 52 11.78 5.59 7.86
C VAL A 52 11.00 4.42 7.32
N LEU A 53 11.48 3.20 7.58
CA LEU A 53 10.87 1.97 7.11
C LEU A 53 9.79 1.46 8.06
N THR A 54 8.84 0.70 7.51
CA THR A 54 7.93 -0.12 8.31
C THR A 54 8.21 -1.60 8.08
N ALA A 55 8.16 -2.40 9.16
CA ALA A 55 8.15 -3.86 9.07
C ALA A 55 6.73 -4.44 9.01
N THR A 56 5.69 -3.60 9.02
CA THR A 56 4.30 -4.05 9.05
C THR A 56 3.83 -4.59 7.70
N ALA A 57 2.88 -5.52 7.77
CA ALA A 57 2.14 -6.01 6.62
C ALA A 57 0.64 -5.90 6.89
N GLU A 58 -0.15 -5.72 5.83
CA GLU A 58 -1.60 -5.69 5.88
C GLU A 58 -2.21 -6.36 4.64
N ILE A 59 -3.45 -6.85 4.79
CA ILE A 59 -4.19 -7.50 3.72
C ILE A 59 -5.29 -6.56 3.21
N PHE A 60 -5.30 -6.31 1.90
CA PHE A 60 -6.35 -5.55 1.23
C PHE A 60 -7.35 -6.47 0.55
N THR A 61 -8.63 -6.13 0.72
CA THR A 61 -9.73 -6.72 -0.04
C THR A 61 -10.18 -5.74 -1.11
N PRO A 62 -9.95 -6.04 -2.40
CA PRO A 62 -10.54 -5.26 -3.47
C PRO A 62 -12.07 -5.29 -3.42
N GLY A 63 -12.71 -4.13 -3.56
CA GLY A 63 -14.15 -4.09 -3.80
C GLY A 63 -14.44 -4.48 -5.24
N PHE A 64 -15.29 -5.50 -5.44
CA PHE A 64 -15.87 -5.86 -6.74
C PHE A 64 -17.34 -5.43 -6.75
#